data_AF-A0A949U307-F1
#
_entry.id   AF-A0A949U307-F1
#
_cell.length_a   1.000
_cell.length_b   1.000
_cell.length_c   1.000
_cell.angle_alpha   90.00
_cell.angle_beta   90.00
_cell.angle_gamma   90.00
#
_symmetry.space_group_name_H-M   'P 1'
#
loop_
_entity.id
_entity.type
_entity.pdbx_description
1 polymer ?
#
loop_
_entity_poly.entity_id
_entity_poly.type
_entity_poly.pdbx_seq_one_letter_code
_entity_poly.pdbx_strand_id
1 'polypeptide(L)'
;MIITGLALGTLLGAVLQRGRFCVTGFLRDIYLRRTFRPFVALLVVISVQALGVQLLTSMGLIQPEFDPFAPVAVIVGSLLFGIGIVLAGGCASGTWYRAGEGLVGSWIALIAYALSAAAMKTGALRGLNDWGRSLQTEHVSIAEDFNIATWVLALGLSVLTAVLVWHYSSTTTQQPKRAVRTDTPRLTRVLSAPIPLYRAAVLVGLIGVVAWPLSAAAGRNDGLGITGPSKNVMNYLVTGDSAFLDWGALLVLGILLGSLIAASLSGEFRVRVPDGRTAVASLAGGVLMGVGASWAGGCTVGNGMVQTSLFSYQGWVALLFTTLGVWLAAKFYLTSPTQQAPATSGDSLPATSERLSTPLVDAGHGQLALATRPAPRFTAVDVGLRAATSTRTVESISEGHYALDSRGDVCPFPLLKLKNAVAELHTGDHITITFDCTQATDAIPAWAAENGHSVLEFVQRRAAEWEITLQVGAPKA
;
A
#
# COMPACT_ATOMS: atom_id res chain seq x y z
N MET A 1 -2.68 -6.48 -29.64
CA MET A 1 -3.54 -5.73 -28.69
C MET A 1 -3.08 -5.82 -27.23
N ILE A 2 -2.50 -6.94 -26.76
CA ILE A 2 -2.01 -7.11 -25.38
C ILE A 2 -1.01 -6.04 -24.90
N ILE A 3 -0.19 -5.46 -25.79
CA ILE A 3 0.78 -4.39 -25.49
C ILE A 3 0.09 -3.13 -24.94
N THR A 4 -1.16 -2.89 -25.31
CA THR A 4 -1.94 -1.78 -24.74
C THR A 4 -2.14 -1.94 -23.24
N GLY A 5 -2.17 -3.17 -22.72
CA GLY A 5 -2.18 -3.47 -21.29
C GLY A 5 -0.90 -2.97 -20.62
N LEU A 6 0.27 -3.24 -21.22
CA LEU A 6 1.55 -2.73 -20.73
C LEU A 6 1.59 -1.20 -20.70
N ALA A 7 1.17 -0.54 -21.79
CA ALA A 7 1.15 0.92 -21.90
C ALA A 7 0.16 1.58 -20.91
N LEU A 8 -1.02 0.99 -20.74
CA LEU A 8 -1.99 1.48 -19.76
C LEU A 8 -1.53 1.21 -18.32
N GLY A 9 -0.89 0.06 -18.10
CA GLY A 9 -0.27 -0.31 -16.84
C GLY A 9 0.86 0.65 -16.44
N THR A 10 1.73 1.04 -17.37
CA THR A 10 2.79 2.03 -17.09
C THR A 10 2.23 3.39 -16.73
N LEU A 11 1.19 3.85 -17.45
CA LEU A 11 0.48 5.07 -17.10
C LEU A 11 -0.16 4.97 -15.70
N LEU A 12 -0.86 3.86 -15.44
CA LEU A 12 -1.49 3.62 -14.14
C LEU A 12 -0.46 3.59 -13.01
N GLY A 13 0.65 2.87 -13.18
CA GLY A 13 1.74 2.80 -12.19
C GLY A 13 2.34 4.17 -11.88
N ALA A 14 2.54 5.01 -12.90
CA ALA A 14 3.04 6.37 -12.71
C ALA A 14 2.04 7.24 -11.93
N VAL A 15 0.74 7.16 -12.26
CA VAL A 15 -0.32 7.90 -11.56
C VAL A 15 -0.47 7.42 -10.11
N LEU A 16 -0.45 6.11 -9.87
CA LEU A 16 -0.54 5.53 -8.52
C LEU A 16 0.64 5.95 -7.64
N GLN A 17 1.86 5.94 -8.18
CA GLN A 17 3.08 6.35 -7.48
C GLN A 17 3.03 7.85 -7.16
N ARG A 18 2.73 8.70 -8.15
CA ARG A 18 2.70 10.16 -8.00
C ARG A 18 1.55 10.68 -7.16
N GLY A 19 0.40 10.01 -7.23
CA GLY A 19 -0.79 10.33 -6.46
C GLY A 19 -0.87 9.62 -5.11
N ARG A 20 0.10 8.74 -4.82
CA ARG A 20 0.18 7.89 -3.62
C ARG A 20 -1.15 7.20 -3.30
N PHE A 21 -1.77 6.72 -4.36
CA PHE A 21 -3.13 6.22 -4.34
C PHE A 21 -3.14 4.81 -3.74
N CYS A 22 -3.30 4.72 -2.41
CA CYS A 22 -3.30 3.47 -1.68
C CYS A 22 -4.61 3.28 -0.93
N VAL A 23 -5.44 2.35 -1.42
CA VAL A 23 -6.74 2.02 -0.82
C VAL A 23 -6.60 1.56 0.62
N THR A 24 -5.56 0.79 0.95
CA THR A 24 -5.28 0.39 2.34
C THR A 24 -5.13 1.60 3.26
N GLY A 25 -4.39 2.62 2.79
CA GLY A 25 -4.25 3.88 3.52
C GLY A 25 -5.61 4.52 3.75
N PHE A 26 -6.42 4.63 2.69
CA PHE A 26 -7.72 5.28 2.76
C PHE A 26 -8.67 4.63 3.77
N LEU A 27 -8.76 3.29 3.76
CA LEU A 27 -9.62 2.55 4.69
C LEU A 27 -9.10 2.61 6.13
N ARG A 28 -7.78 2.52 6.31
CA ARG A 28 -7.14 2.57 7.62
C ARG A 28 -7.25 3.96 8.26
N ASP A 29 -7.14 5.01 7.47
CA ASP A 29 -7.16 6.40 7.95
C ASP A 29 -8.52 6.82 8.51
N ILE A 30 -9.62 6.19 8.07
CA ILE A 30 -10.95 6.34 8.68
C ILE A 30 -10.87 6.07 10.19
N TYR A 31 -10.13 5.04 10.60
CA TYR A 31 -9.98 4.67 11.99
C TYR A 31 -8.84 5.41 12.70
N LEU A 32 -7.64 5.47 12.10
CA LEU A 32 -6.45 6.03 12.75
C LEU A 32 -6.43 7.57 12.80
N ARG A 33 -6.99 8.21 11.78
CA ARG A 33 -7.01 9.68 11.63
C ARG A 33 -8.41 10.27 11.80
N ARG A 34 -9.45 9.44 11.89
CA ARG A 34 -10.87 9.86 12.02
C ARG A 34 -11.30 10.82 10.89
N THR A 35 -10.75 10.64 9.70
CA THR A 35 -11.06 11.46 8.51
C THR A 35 -11.52 10.58 7.36
N PHE A 36 -12.61 10.97 6.70
CA PHE A 36 -13.12 10.32 5.49
C PHE A 36 -12.54 10.93 4.21
N ARG A 37 -11.68 11.96 4.32
CA ARG A 37 -11.13 12.67 3.17
C ARG A 37 -10.47 11.74 2.13
N PRO A 38 -9.62 10.76 2.52
CA PRO A 38 -9.04 9.84 1.54
C PRO A 38 -10.04 8.80 1.02
N PHE A 39 -11.06 8.44 1.81
CA PHE A 39 -12.14 7.56 1.37
C PHE A 39 -12.99 8.19 0.26
N VAL A 40 -13.22 9.51 0.32
CA VAL A 40 -13.89 10.25 -0.77
C VAL A 40 -13.13 10.11 -2.09
N ALA A 41 -11.80 9.99 -2.07
CA ALA A 41 -11.02 9.75 -3.29
C ALA A 41 -11.33 8.37 -3.92
N LEU A 42 -11.64 7.35 -3.11
CA LEU A 42 -12.13 6.07 -3.62
C LEU A 42 -13.52 6.23 -4.27
N LEU A 43 -14.42 6.99 -3.65
CA LEU A 43 -15.74 7.29 -4.21
C LEU A 43 -15.66 8.07 -5.54
N VAL A 44 -14.67 8.95 -5.70
CA VAL A 44 -14.40 9.64 -6.97
C VAL A 44 -14.04 8.63 -8.08
N VAL A 45 -13.16 7.66 -7.79
CA VAL A 45 -12.85 6.60 -8.76
C VAL A 45 -14.10 5.82 -9.14
N ILE A 46 -14.89 5.40 -8.16
CA ILE A 46 -16.12 4.61 -8.38
C ILE A 46 -17.12 5.42 -9.21
N SER A 47 -17.31 6.70 -8.92
CA SER A 47 -18.25 7.57 -9.65
C SER A 47 -17.83 7.77 -11.11
N VAL A 48 -16.55 8.05 -11.35
CA VAL A 48 -16.01 8.22 -12.71
C VAL A 48 -16.13 6.92 -13.51
N GLN A 49 -15.84 5.77 -12.87
CA GLN A 49 -16.00 4.46 -13.52
C GLN A 49 -17.48 4.13 -13.77
N ALA A 50 -18.38 4.42 -12.83
CA ALA A 50 -19.80 4.13 -12.99
C ALA A 50 -20.39 4.88 -14.19
N LEU A 51 -20.09 6.17 -14.31
CA LEU A 51 -20.51 6.98 -15.46
C LEU A 51 -19.86 6.51 -16.76
N GLY A 52 -18.56 6.22 -16.74
CA GLY A 52 -17.82 5.82 -17.93
C GLY A 52 -18.21 4.44 -18.45
N VAL A 53 -18.37 3.45 -17.58
CA VAL A 53 -18.83 2.10 -17.94
C VAL A 53 -20.25 2.17 -18.47
N GLN A 54 -21.15 2.89 -17.80
CA GLN A 54 -22.52 3.04 -18.26
C GLN A 54 -22.60 3.72 -19.65
N LEU A 55 -21.75 4.72 -19.90
CA LEU A 55 -21.62 5.34 -21.21
C LEU A 55 -21.15 4.33 -22.27
N LEU A 56 -20.10 3.55 -21.98
CA LEU A 56 -19.57 2.52 -22.89
C LEU A 56 -20.60 1.42 -23.18
N THR A 57 -21.34 0.96 -22.16
CA THR A 57 -22.41 -0.03 -22.31
C THR A 57 -23.56 0.52 -23.15
N SER A 58 -23.95 1.79 -22.96
CA SER A 58 -25.01 2.43 -23.76
C SER A 58 -24.64 2.59 -25.24
N MET A 59 -23.34 2.68 -25.55
CA MET A 59 -22.82 2.69 -26.92
C MET A 59 -22.63 1.29 -27.51
N GLY A 60 -22.90 0.22 -26.75
CA GLY A 60 -22.71 -1.16 -27.18
C GLY A 60 -21.24 -1.57 -27.34
N LEU A 61 -20.29 -0.82 -26.77
CA LEU A 61 -18.85 -1.10 -26.89
C LEU A 61 -18.37 -2.21 -25.95
N ILE A 62 -19.11 -2.47 -24.87
CA ILE A 62 -18.78 -3.46 -23.85
C ILE A 62 -20.05 -4.17 -23.36
N GLN A 63 -19.89 -5.42 -22.92
CA GLN A 63 -20.93 -6.19 -22.24
C GLN A 63 -20.40 -6.62 -20.87
N PRO A 64 -20.66 -5.90 -19.78
CA PRO A 64 -20.14 -6.27 -18.48
C PRO A 64 -20.58 -7.68 -18.10
N GLU A 65 -19.63 -8.56 -17.79
CA GLU A 65 -19.92 -9.87 -17.21
C GLU A 65 -20.02 -9.74 -15.69
N PHE A 66 -21.06 -10.31 -15.11
CA PHE A 66 -21.25 -10.35 -13.67
C PHE A 66 -20.89 -11.73 -13.13
N ASP A 67 -19.94 -11.78 -12.19
CA ASP A 67 -19.60 -13.02 -11.49
C ASP A 67 -20.75 -13.43 -10.53
N PRO A 68 -21.09 -14.72 -10.43
CA PRO A 68 -22.07 -15.21 -9.46
C PRO A 68 -21.70 -14.79 -8.04
N PHE A 69 -22.68 -14.23 -7.32
CA PHE A 69 -22.46 -13.76 -5.97
C PHE A 69 -22.42 -14.93 -5.00
N ALA A 70 -21.29 -15.13 -4.32
CA ALA A 70 -21.12 -16.15 -3.28
C ALA A 70 -21.04 -15.48 -1.90
N PRO A 71 -22.16 -15.30 -1.17
CA PRO A 71 -22.21 -14.38 -0.03
C PRO A 71 -21.20 -14.74 1.06
N VAL A 72 -21.13 -16.01 1.45
CA VAL A 72 -20.23 -16.49 2.51
C VAL A 72 -18.76 -16.32 2.09
N ALA A 73 -18.42 -16.68 0.86
CA ALA A 73 -17.07 -16.55 0.32
C ALA A 73 -16.65 -15.09 0.23
N VAL A 74 -17.55 -14.21 -0.20
CA VAL A 74 -17.30 -12.77 -0.31
C VAL A 74 -17.10 -12.15 1.05
N ILE A 75 -17.92 -12.48 2.04
CA ILE A 75 -17.80 -11.96 3.41
C ILE A 75 -16.48 -12.40 4.04
N VAL A 76 -16.23 -13.71 4.11
CA VAL A 76 -15.03 -14.28 4.74
C VAL A 76 -13.77 -13.88 3.97
N GLY A 77 -13.80 -14.00 2.65
CA GLY A 77 -12.68 -13.63 1.78
C GLY A 77 -12.32 -12.16 1.89
N SER A 78 -13.31 -11.26 1.91
CA SER A 78 -13.07 -9.81 2.02
C SER A 78 -12.54 -9.41 3.39
N LEU A 79 -12.96 -10.08 4.47
CA LEU A 79 -12.44 -9.85 5.80
C LEU A 79 -10.98 -10.30 5.91
N LEU A 80 -10.65 -11.51 5.42
CA LEU A 80 -9.27 -12.00 5.35
C LEU A 80 -8.39 -11.12 4.47
N PHE A 81 -8.91 -10.68 3.32
CA PHE A 81 -8.22 -9.73 2.44
C PHE A 81 -7.93 -8.40 3.16
N GLY A 82 -8.92 -7.85 3.87
CA GLY A 82 -8.79 -6.62 4.66
C GLY A 82 -7.72 -6.71 5.74
N ILE A 83 -7.62 -7.85 6.44
CA ILE A 83 -6.53 -8.10 7.39
C ILE A 83 -5.20 -8.19 6.65
N GLY A 84 -5.16 -8.97 5.56
CA GLY A 84 -3.96 -9.20 4.75
C GLY A 84 -3.32 -7.91 4.23
N ILE A 85 -4.12 -6.96 3.73
CA ILE A 85 -3.59 -5.69 3.20
C ILE A 85 -2.95 -4.79 4.28
N VAL A 86 -3.36 -4.93 5.55
CA VAL A 86 -2.73 -4.21 6.67
C VAL A 86 -1.38 -4.85 7.02
N LEU A 87 -1.33 -6.18 7.11
CA LEU A 87 -0.09 -6.92 7.40
C LEU A 87 0.94 -6.79 6.27
N ALA A 88 0.50 -6.83 5.01
CA ALA A 88 1.34 -6.59 3.84
C ALA A 88 1.80 -5.13 3.70
N GLY A 89 1.19 -4.21 4.46
CA GLY A 89 1.44 -2.77 4.36
C GLY A 89 0.99 -2.15 3.04
N GLY A 90 0.18 -2.83 2.21
CA GLY A 90 -0.26 -2.35 0.90
C GLY A 90 -1.43 -3.15 0.33
N CYS A 91 -2.25 -2.51 -0.51
CA CYS A 91 -3.31 -3.20 -1.26
C CYS A 91 -2.74 -3.87 -2.51
N ALA A 92 -3.53 -4.64 -3.26
CA ALA A 92 -3.02 -5.39 -4.43
C ALA A 92 -2.31 -4.49 -5.46
N SER A 93 -2.89 -3.37 -5.88
CA SER A 93 -2.19 -2.41 -6.76
C SER A 93 -1.07 -1.67 -6.02
N GLY A 94 -1.25 -1.47 -4.72
CA GLY A 94 -0.26 -0.89 -3.80
C GLY A 94 1.05 -1.65 -3.73
N THR A 95 0.98 -2.97 -3.61
CA THR A 95 2.17 -3.85 -3.55
C THR A 95 2.93 -3.83 -4.87
N TRP A 96 2.23 -3.80 -6.01
CA TRP A 96 2.85 -3.67 -7.33
C TRP A 96 3.59 -2.34 -7.52
N TYR A 97 2.96 -1.19 -7.23
CA TYR A 97 3.63 0.09 -7.46
C TYR A 97 4.75 0.36 -6.41
N ARG A 98 4.57 -0.09 -5.15
CA ARG A 98 5.60 0.04 -4.10
C ARG A 98 6.77 -0.91 -4.29
N ALA A 99 6.54 -2.05 -4.95
CA ALA A 99 7.63 -2.88 -5.45
C ALA A 99 8.52 -2.09 -6.42
N GLY A 100 7.93 -1.25 -7.29
CA GLY A 100 8.65 -0.34 -8.18
C GLY A 100 9.38 0.80 -7.47
N GLU A 101 8.94 1.20 -6.27
CA GLU A 101 9.65 2.18 -5.43
C GLU A 101 10.88 1.59 -4.70
N GLY A 102 11.06 0.26 -4.73
CA GLY A 102 12.17 -0.43 -4.08
C GLY A 102 11.88 -0.99 -2.69
N LEU A 103 10.61 -1.13 -2.28
CA LEU A 103 10.29 -1.72 -0.97
C LEU A 103 10.33 -3.25 -1.03
N VAL A 104 11.34 -3.85 -0.40
CA VAL A 104 11.53 -5.32 -0.38
C VAL A 104 10.38 -6.03 0.33
N GLY A 105 9.78 -5.43 1.37
CA GLY A 105 8.57 -5.98 1.99
C GLY A 105 7.40 -6.13 1.00
N SER A 106 7.25 -5.20 0.06
CA SER A 106 6.25 -5.31 -1.00
C SER A 106 6.60 -6.40 -2.02
N TRP A 107 7.88 -6.72 -2.24
CA TRP A 107 8.27 -7.85 -3.08
C TRP A 107 7.87 -9.18 -2.45
N ILE A 108 8.13 -9.35 -1.15
CA ILE A 108 7.75 -10.55 -0.39
C ILE A 108 6.23 -10.72 -0.42
N ALA A 109 5.48 -9.66 -0.09
CA ALA A 109 4.03 -9.68 -0.11
C ALA A 109 3.47 -9.96 -1.51
N LEU A 110 4.07 -9.39 -2.55
CA LEU A 110 3.63 -9.56 -3.94
C LEU A 110 3.81 -11.01 -4.42
N ILE A 111 4.97 -11.62 -4.16
CA ILE A 111 5.25 -13.02 -4.52
C ILE A 111 4.28 -13.94 -3.78
N ALA A 112 4.11 -13.74 -2.47
CA ALA A 112 3.21 -14.55 -1.65
C ALA A 112 1.74 -14.40 -2.10
N TYR A 113 1.32 -13.18 -2.43
CA TYR A 113 0.00 -12.87 -2.98
C TYR A 113 -0.25 -13.55 -4.33
N ALA A 114 0.68 -13.42 -5.28
CA ALA A 114 0.55 -14.00 -6.60
C ALA A 114 0.56 -15.54 -6.54
N LEU A 115 1.43 -16.12 -5.70
CA LEU A 115 1.53 -17.56 -5.48
C LEU A 115 0.28 -18.14 -4.82
N SER A 116 -0.21 -17.52 -3.74
CA SER A 116 -1.43 -17.99 -3.08
C SER A 116 -2.68 -17.81 -3.95
N ALA A 117 -2.78 -16.74 -4.73
CA ALA A 117 -3.85 -16.56 -5.70
C ALA A 117 -3.78 -17.60 -6.83
N ALA A 118 -2.58 -17.93 -7.33
CA ALA A 118 -2.38 -19.00 -8.31
C ALA A 118 -2.74 -20.37 -7.73
N ALA A 119 -2.30 -20.67 -6.50
CA ALA A 119 -2.58 -21.92 -5.82
C ALA A 119 -4.10 -22.13 -5.61
N MET A 120 -4.82 -21.08 -5.23
CA MET A 120 -6.28 -21.11 -5.01
C MET A 120 -7.08 -21.16 -6.32
N LYS A 121 -6.73 -20.36 -7.33
CA LYS A 121 -7.55 -20.26 -8.56
C LYS A 121 -7.22 -21.31 -9.62
N THR A 122 -5.98 -21.77 -9.70
CA THR A 122 -5.51 -22.67 -10.78
C THR A 122 -4.68 -23.86 -10.30
N GLY A 123 -4.16 -23.83 -9.07
CA GLY A 123 -3.23 -24.83 -8.54
C GLY A 123 -3.85 -25.82 -7.56
N ALA A 124 -3.01 -26.33 -6.66
CA ALA A 124 -3.34 -27.41 -5.73
C ALA A 124 -4.49 -27.12 -4.75
N LEU A 125 -4.78 -25.84 -4.48
CA LEU A 125 -5.84 -25.41 -3.55
C LEU A 125 -7.15 -25.08 -4.26
N ARG A 126 -7.28 -25.42 -5.56
CA ARG A 126 -8.53 -25.19 -6.32
C ARG A 126 -9.75 -25.82 -5.65
N GLY A 127 -9.64 -27.05 -5.14
CA GLY A 127 -10.74 -27.71 -4.44
C GLY A 127 -11.23 -26.92 -3.22
N LEU A 128 -10.32 -26.26 -2.50
CA LEU A 128 -10.66 -25.39 -1.37
C LEU A 128 -11.33 -24.08 -1.83
N ASN A 129 -10.90 -23.54 -2.97
CA ASN A 129 -11.52 -22.36 -3.57
C ASN A 129 -12.96 -22.65 -4.04
N ASP A 130 -13.15 -23.75 -4.74
CA ASP A 130 -14.44 -24.16 -5.29
C ASP A 130 -15.41 -24.54 -4.16
N TRP A 131 -14.94 -25.22 -3.11
CA TRP A 131 -15.70 -25.47 -1.89
C TRP A 131 -16.13 -24.16 -1.21
N GLY A 132 -15.21 -23.23 -1.03
CA GLY A 132 -15.51 -21.94 -0.39
C GLY A 132 -16.53 -21.10 -1.17
N ARG A 133 -16.55 -21.23 -2.50
CA ARG A 133 -17.48 -20.54 -3.41
C ARG A 133 -18.66 -21.40 -3.86
N SER A 134 -18.96 -22.53 -3.20
CA SER A 134 -20.03 -23.45 -3.60
C SER A 134 -21.44 -22.87 -3.43
N LEU A 135 -21.65 -22.02 -2.42
CA LEU A 135 -22.91 -21.34 -2.16
C LEU A 135 -23.00 -20.07 -3.01
N GLN A 136 -23.37 -20.23 -4.28
CA GLN A 136 -23.60 -19.12 -5.21
C GLN A 136 -25.09 -18.77 -5.30
N THR A 137 -25.35 -17.51 -5.58
CA THR A 137 -26.68 -16.96 -5.81
C THR A 137 -26.71 -16.29 -7.17
N GLU A 138 -27.89 -16.30 -7.81
CA GLU A 138 -28.11 -15.68 -9.11
C GLU A 138 -28.32 -14.16 -9.03
N HIS A 139 -28.43 -13.59 -7.82
CA HIS A 139 -28.55 -12.14 -7.63
C HIS A 139 -27.20 -11.46 -7.85
N VAL A 140 -27.06 -10.78 -8.98
CA VAL A 140 -25.77 -10.20 -9.38
C VAL A 140 -25.70 -8.69 -9.18
N SER A 141 -26.80 -7.97 -9.38
CA SER A 141 -26.81 -6.51 -9.24
C SER A 141 -28.01 -5.94 -8.48
N ILE A 142 -27.76 -4.86 -7.74
CA ILE A 142 -28.79 -4.10 -7.01
C ILE A 142 -29.74 -3.42 -8.00
N ALA A 143 -29.23 -3.01 -9.16
CA ALA A 143 -30.02 -2.33 -10.18
C ALA A 143 -31.11 -3.24 -10.77
N GLU A 144 -30.77 -4.52 -11.05
CA GLU A 144 -31.70 -5.49 -11.61
C GLU A 144 -32.79 -5.89 -10.61
N ASP A 145 -32.42 -6.19 -9.36
CA ASP A 145 -33.38 -6.63 -8.33
C ASP A 145 -34.41 -5.54 -7.99
N PHE A 146 -33.98 -4.28 -7.94
CA PHE A 146 -34.86 -3.15 -7.62
C PHE A 146 -35.48 -2.49 -8.86
N ASN A 147 -35.17 -2.98 -10.07
CA ASN A 147 -35.59 -2.42 -11.35
C ASN A 147 -35.31 -0.89 -11.46
N ILE A 148 -34.16 -0.47 -10.94
CA ILE A 148 -33.71 0.93 -10.98
C ILE A 148 -32.71 1.08 -12.12
N ALA A 149 -32.92 2.08 -12.98
CA ALA A 149 -31.96 2.39 -14.03
C ALA A 149 -30.57 2.69 -13.44
N THR A 150 -29.54 1.95 -13.86
CA THR A 150 -28.15 2.10 -13.39
C THR A 150 -27.64 3.54 -13.55
N TRP A 151 -28.12 4.27 -14.56
CA TRP A 151 -27.83 5.70 -14.74
C TRP A 151 -28.27 6.56 -13.54
N VAL A 152 -29.40 6.27 -12.91
CA VAL A 152 -29.90 7.02 -11.75
C VAL A 152 -28.97 6.79 -10.56
N LEU A 153 -28.55 5.55 -10.33
CA LEU A 153 -27.60 5.22 -9.27
C LEU A 153 -26.22 5.86 -9.52
N ALA A 154 -25.73 5.82 -10.75
CA ALA A 154 -24.46 6.42 -11.14
C ALA A 154 -24.47 7.95 -10.97
N LEU A 155 -25.53 8.63 -11.40
CA LEU A 155 -25.69 10.07 -11.22
C LEU A 155 -25.85 10.43 -9.74
N GLY A 156 -26.66 9.69 -8.98
CA GLY A 156 -26.82 9.91 -7.54
C GLY A 156 -25.51 9.79 -6.77
N LEU A 157 -24.73 8.74 -7.04
CA LEU A 157 -23.41 8.55 -6.44
C LEU A 157 -22.42 9.66 -6.85
N SER A 158 -22.47 10.11 -8.10
CA SER A 158 -21.61 11.17 -8.62
C SER A 158 -21.91 12.52 -7.98
N VAL A 159 -23.20 12.87 -7.80
CA VAL A 159 -23.63 14.09 -7.11
C VAL A 159 -23.20 14.04 -5.64
N LEU A 160 -23.46 12.93 -4.94
CA LEU A 160 -23.02 12.75 -3.56
C LEU A 160 -21.50 12.94 -3.43
N THR A 161 -20.74 12.32 -4.33
CA THR A 161 -19.29 12.41 -4.34
C THR A 161 -18.80 13.84 -4.61
N ALA A 162 -19.44 14.56 -5.54
CA ALA A 162 -19.12 15.96 -5.82
C ALA A 162 -19.35 16.87 -4.60
N VAL A 163 -20.47 16.66 -3.88
CA VAL A 163 -20.78 17.39 -2.63
C VAL A 163 -19.72 17.09 -1.56
N LEU A 164 -19.34 15.83 -1.38
CA LEU A 164 -18.30 15.44 -0.41
C LEU A 164 -16.93 16.03 -0.78
N VAL A 165 -16.53 15.98 -2.06
CA VAL A 165 -15.28 16.60 -2.53
C VAL A 165 -15.30 18.09 -2.26
N TRP A 166 -16.40 18.78 -2.56
CA TRP A 166 -16.56 20.21 -2.28
C TRP A 166 -16.37 20.49 -0.78
N HIS A 167 -17.07 19.77 0.10
CA HIS A 167 -16.99 19.92 1.56
C HIS A 167 -15.57 19.69 2.12
N TYR A 168 -14.88 18.63 1.70
CA TYR A 168 -13.52 18.36 2.20
C TYR A 168 -12.45 19.24 1.55
N SER A 169 -12.67 19.73 0.33
CA SER A 169 -11.75 20.66 -0.34
C SER A 169 -11.81 22.06 0.25
N SER A 170 -13.00 22.55 0.63
CA SER A 170 -13.19 23.87 1.26
C SER A 170 -12.62 23.95 2.67
N THR A 171 -12.49 22.81 3.34
CA THR A 171 -11.99 22.71 4.73
C THR A 171 -10.45 22.55 4.79
N THR A 172 -9.77 22.53 3.64
CA THR A 172 -8.32 22.31 3.59
C THR A 172 -7.54 23.60 3.87
N THR A 173 -6.96 23.69 5.07
CA THR A 173 -5.88 24.64 5.38
C THR A 173 -4.69 24.36 4.45
N GLN A 174 -4.09 25.41 3.86
CA GLN A 174 -2.98 25.26 2.91
C GLN A 174 -1.87 24.40 3.50
N GLN A 175 -1.58 23.26 2.87
CA GLN A 175 -0.40 22.48 3.21
C GLN A 175 0.84 23.19 2.68
N PRO A 176 1.94 23.25 3.45
CA PRO A 176 3.20 23.78 2.94
C PRO A 176 3.62 22.98 1.70
N LYS A 177 3.85 23.71 0.60
CA LYS A 177 4.32 23.09 -0.65
C LYS A 177 5.70 22.50 -0.39
N ARG A 178 5.87 21.20 -0.68
CA ARG A 178 7.16 20.50 -0.63
C ARG A 178 8.23 21.36 -1.32
N ALA A 179 9.37 21.56 -0.67
CA ALA A 179 10.51 22.24 -1.28
C ALA A 179 10.94 21.46 -2.54
N VAL A 180 10.65 22.02 -3.73
CA VAL A 180 11.02 21.41 -5.01
C VAL A 180 12.47 21.78 -5.32
N ARG A 181 13.30 20.79 -5.62
CA ARG A 181 14.68 21.01 -6.08
C ARG A 181 14.68 21.80 -7.40
N THR A 182 15.11 23.06 -7.34
CA THR A 182 15.05 24.04 -8.44
C THR A 182 16.02 23.78 -9.59
N ASP A 183 16.99 22.87 -9.42
CA ASP A 183 18.03 22.56 -10.42
C ASP A 183 17.66 21.47 -11.45
N THR A 184 16.41 20.99 -11.45
CA THR A 184 15.97 19.95 -12.40
C THR A 184 15.36 20.56 -13.67
N PRO A 185 15.56 19.96 -14.87
CA PRO A 185 14.94 20.39 -16.12
C PRO A 185 13.42 20.54 -15.99
N ARG A 186 12.80 21.49 -16.71
CA ARG A 186 11.35 21.77 -16.59
C ARG A 186 10.48 20.54 -16.83
N LEU A 187 10.84 19.69 -17.79
CA LEU A 187 10.09 18.47 -18.12
C LEU A 187 10.14 17.44 -16.98
N THR A 188 11.32 17.18 -16.42
CA THR A 188 11.48 16.26 -15.27
C THR A 188 10.80 16.82 -14.03
N ARG A 189 10.76 18.14 -13.84
CA ARG A 189 10.02 18.79 -12.75
C ARG A 189 8.50 18.59 -12.84
N VAL A 190 7.93 18.65 -14.04
CA VAL A 190 6.48 18.40 -14.23
C VAL A 190 6.13 16.93 -14.04
N LEU A 191 6.96 16.01 -14.56
CA LEU A 191 6.76 14.56 -14.42
C LEU A 191 7.02 14.04 -13.00
N SER A 192 7.89 14.71 -12.23
CA SER A 192 8.19 14.36 -10.84
C SER A 192 7.27 15.04 -9.82
N ALA A 193 6.43 15.98 -10.25
CA ALA A 193 5.53 16.70 -9.35
C ALA A 193 4.49 15.76 -8.72
N PRO A 194 4.20 15.89 -7.42
CA PRO A 194 3.14 15.12 -6.79
C PRO A 194 1.77 15.49 -7.39
N ILE A 195 0.94 14.48 -7.64
CA ILE A 195 -0.42 14.67 -8.14
C ILE A 195 -1.35 14.75 -6.92
N PRO A 196 -2.18 15.80 -6.77
CA PRO A 196 -3.12 15.85 -5.66
C PRO A 196 -4.10 14.71 -5.67
N LEU A 197 -4.47 14.26 -4.49
CA LEU A 197 -5.24 13.04 -4.26
C LEU A 197 -6.50 12.92 -5.14
N TYR A 198 -7.37 13.94 -5.18
CA TYR A 198 -8.59 13.89 -5.99
C TYR A 198 -8.31 13.93 -7.50
N ARG A 199 -7.23 14.59 -7.94
CA ARG A 199 -6.81 14.54 -9.35
C ARG A 199 -6.30 13.15 -9.71
N ALA A 200 -5.53 12.52 -8.83
CA ALA A 200 -5.10 11.14 -9.01
C ALA A 200 -6.29 10.18 -9.07
N ALA A 201 -7.30 10.38 -8.22
CA ALA A 201 -8.55 9.61 -8.25
C ALA A 201 -9.27 9.71 -9.60
N VAL A 202 -9.45 10.92 -10.14
CA VAL A 202 -10.06 11.11 -11.46
C VAL A 202 -9.24 10.40 -12.55
N LEU A 203 -7.90 10.53 -12.53
CA LEU A 203 -7.04 9.88 -13.52
C LEU A 203 -7.12 8.35 -13.43
N VAL A 204 -7.10 7.77 -12.23
CA VAL A 204 -7.26 6.32 -12.02
C VAL A 204 -8.65 5.86 -12.50
N GLY A 205 -9.69 6.64 -12.23
CA GLY A 205 -11.04 6.39 -12.72
C GLY A 205 -11.11 6.35 -14.25
N LEU A 206 -10.58 7.38 -14.92
CA LEU A 206 -10.54 7.48 -16.38
C LEU A 206 -9.72 6.36 -17.01
N ILE A 207 -8.56 6.03 -16.43
CA ILE A 207 -7.76 4.88 -16.86
C ILE A 207 -8.57 3.59 -16.75
N GLY A 208 -9.37 3.44 -15.70
CA GLY A 208 -10.27 2.30 -15.54
C GLY A 208 -11.37 2.22 -16.59
N VAL A 209 -11.93 3.37 -17.01
CA VAL A 209 -12.91 3.42 -18.11
C VAL A 209 -12.25 3.02 -19.43
N VAL A 210 -11.04 3.53 -19.71
CA VAL A 210 -10.28 3.18 -20.93
C VAL A 210 -9.80 1.72 -20.94
N ALA A 211 -9.56 1.15 -19.76
CA ALA A 211 -9.15 -0.25 -19.61
C ALA A 211 -10.18 -1.24 -20.17
N TRP A 212 -11.48 -0.95 -20.03
CA TRP A 212 -12.56 -1.82 -20.47
C TRP A 212 -12.52 -2.16 -21.97
N PRO A 213 -12.61 -1.20 -22.91
CA PRO A 213 -12.59 -1.50 -24.33
C PRO A 213 -11.25 -2.08 -24.79
N LEU A 214 -10.13 -1.66 -24.18
CA LEU A 214 -8.80 -2.20 -24.50
C LEU A 214 -8.64 -3.66 -24.06
N SER A 215 -9.17 -4.00 -22.89
CA SER A 215 -9.19 -5.37 -22.37
C SER A 215 -10.14 -6.25 -23.19
N ALA A 216 -11.35 -5.75 -23.51
CA ALA A 216 -12.33 -6.45 -24.32
C ALA A 216 -11.80 -6.74 -25.73
N ALA A 217 -11.13 -5.77 -26.37
CA ALA A 217 -10.47 -5.95 -27.66
C ALA A 217 -9.30 -6.94 -27.63
N ALA A 218 -8.78 -7.27 -26.45
CA ALA A 218 -7.75 -8.29 -26.24
C ALA A 218 -8.32 -9.66 -25.83
N GLY A 219 -9.65 -9.83 -25.83
CA GLY A 219 -10.32 -11.10 -25.49
C GLY A 219 -10.67 -11.27 -24.01
N ARG A 220 -10.50 -10.22 -23.19
CA ARG A 220 -10.85 -10.24 -21.76
C ARG A 220 -11.88 -9.16 -21.45
N ASN A 221 -13.14 -9.56 -21.37
CA ASN A 221 -14.28 -8.65 -21.21
C ASN A 221 -14.50 -8.21 -19.74
N ASP A 222 -13.48 -7.61 -19.15
CA ASP A 222 -13.48 -7.19 -17.74
C ASP A 222 -12.65 -5.90 -17.56
N GLY A 223 -12.99 -5.12 -16.53
CA GLY A 223 -12.35 -3.85 -16.18
C GLY A 223 -11.00 -4.03 -15.47
N LEU A 224 -10.49 -2.99 -14.80
CA LEU A 224 -9.20 -3.11 -14.09
C LEU A 224 -9.21 -4.23 -13.03
N GLY A 225 -8.27 -5.16 -13.16
CA GLY A 225 -8.08 -6.26 -12.21
C GLY A 225 -6.61 -6.45 -11.89
N ILE A 226 -6.29 -6.87 -10.66
CA ILE A 226 -4.90 -7.13 -10.24
C ILE A 226 -4.72 -8.61 -9.88
N THR A 227 -5.68 -9.25 -9.22
CA THR A 227 -5.56 -10.65 -8.76
C THR A 227 -5.42 -11.64 -9.90
N GLY A 228 -6.32 -11.58 -10.88
CA GLY A 228 -6.28 -12.42 -12.09
C GLY A 228 -4.95 -12.27 -12.84
N PRO A 229 -4.54 -11.05 -13.17
CA PRO A 229 -3.22 -10.81 -13.77
C PRO A 229 -2.03 -11.29 -12.94
N SER A 230 -2.05 -11.10 -11.62
CA SER A 230 -0.93 -11.51 -10.76
C SER A 230 -0.78 -13.03 -10.71
N LYS A 231 -1.89 -13.78 -10.65
CA LYS A 231 -1.84 -15.26 -10.77
C LYS A 231 -1.31 -15.68 -12.13
N ASN A 232 -1.65 -14.96 -13.20
CA ASN A 232 -1.26 -15.31 -14.57
C ASN A 232 0.24 -15.08 -14.76
N VAL A 233 0.80 -13.97 -14.25
CA VAL A 233 2.25 -13.75 -14.20
C VAL A 233 2.94 -14.88 -13.42
N MET A 234 2.39 -15.29 -12.26
CA MET A 234 2.96 -16.40 -11.49
C MET A 234 2.89 -17.74 -12.24
N ASN A 235 1.76 -18.05 -12.88
CA ASN A 235 1.59 -19.27 -13.67
C ASN A 235 2.59 -19.29 -14.84
N TYR A 236 2.76 -18.19 -15.57
CA TYR A 236 3.77 -18.08 -16.62
C TYR A 236 5.19 -18.36 -16.10
N LEU A 237 5.55 -17.80 -14.93
CA LEU A 237 6.87 -18.02 -14.33
C LEU A 237 7.10 -19.48 -13.93
N VAL A 238 6.04 -20.21 -13.55
CA VAL A 238 6.13 -21.61 -13.11
C VAL A 238 6.05 -22.59 -14.29
N THR A 239 5.16 -22.35 -15.25
CA THR A 239 4.87 -23.29 -16.34
C THR A 239 5.59 -22.97 -17.64
N GLY A 240 6.04 -21.72 -17.83
CA GLY A 240 6.58 -21.22 -19.10
C GLY A 240 5.53 -21.02 -20.20
N ASP A 241 4.25 -21.24 -19.91
CA ASP A 241 3.19 -21.16 -20.91
C ASP A 241 2.77 -19.72 -21.21
N SER A 242 3.10 -19.26 -22.41
CA SER A 242 2.78 -17.92 -22.92
C SER A 242 1.28 -17.60 -22.95
N ALA A 243 0.38 -18.59 -22.86
CA ALA A 243 -1.06 -18.36 -22.76
C ALA A 243 -1.45 -17.55 -21.51
N PHE A 244 -0.63 -17.60 -20.44
CA PHE A 244 -0.84 -16.79 -19.25
C PHE A 244 -0.35 -15.33 -19.39
N LEU A 245 0.40 -14.97 -20.45
CA LEU A 245 0.78 -13.58 -20.71
C LEU A 245 -0.32 -12.83 -21.48
N ASP A 246 -1.48 -12.71 -20.85
CA ASP A 246 -2.63 -11.97 -21.37
C ASP A 246 -2.48 -10.45 -21.17
N TRP A 247 -3.48 -9.70 -21.66
CA TRP A 247 -3.53 -8.24 -21.54
C TRP A 247 -3.43 -7.78 -20.07
N GLY A 248 -4.07 -8.52 -19.17
CA GLY A 248 -4.05 -8.22 -17.75
C GLY A 248 -2.67 -8.42 -17.12
N ALA A 249 -2.00 -9.54 -17.42
CA ALA A 249 -0.64 -9.82 -16.96
C ALA A 249 0.33 -8.72 -17.39
N LEU A 250 0.24 -8.25 -18.63
CA LEU A 250 1.04 -7.11 -19.11
C LEU A 250 0.67 -5.80 -18.40
N LEU A 251 -0.59 -5.60 -18.01
CA LEU A 251 -1.01 -4.44 -17.22
C LEU A 251 -0.33 -4.38 -15.86
N VAL A 252 -0.26 -5.48 -15.10
CA VAL A 252 0.39 -5.47 -13.78
C VAL A 252 1.90 -5.32 -13.88
N LEU A 253 2.55 -5.92 -14.90
CA LEU A 253 3.95 -5.66 -15.21
C LEU A 253 4.18 -4.19 -15.60
N GLY A 254 3.23 -3.60 -16.33
CA GLY A 254 3.22 -2.18 -16.65
C GLY A 254 3.17 -1.32 -15.39
N ILE A 255 2.34 -1.65 -14.39
CA ILE A 255 2.28 -0.92 -13.12
C ILE A 255 3.65 -0.89 -12.44
N LEU A 256 4.37 -2.02 -12.43
CA LEU A 256 5.72 -2.11 -11.88
C LEU A 256 6.69 -1.19 -12.64
N LEU A 257 6.68 -1.25 -13.97
CA LEU A 257 7.55 -0.44 -14.82
C LEU A 257 7.26 1.06 -14.70
N GLY A 258 5.97 1.45 -14.72
CA GLY A 258 5.54 2.84 -14.63
C GLY A 258 5.87 3.47 -13.28
N SER A 259 5.69 2.72 -12.20
CA SER A 259 6.05 3.16 -10.85
C SER A 259 7.56 3.25 -10.64
N LEU A 260 8.36 2.34 -11.21
CA LEU A 260 9.82 2.40 -11.20
C LEU A 260 10.34 3.64 -11.95
N ILE A 261 9.82 3.90 -13.15
CA ILE A 261 10.17 5.08 -13.95
C ILE A 261 9.79 6.35 -13.18
N ALA A 262 8.58 6.41 -12.65
CA ALA A 262 8.13 7.53 -11.85
C ALA A 262 9.09 7.72 -10.66
N ALA A 263 9.22 6.74 -9.77
CA ALA A 263 10.03 6.84 -8.55
C ALA A 263 11.49 7.25 -8.83
N SER A 264 12.08 6.76 -9.92
CA SER A 264 13.43 7.14 -10.36
C SER A 264 13.50 8.61 -10.78
N LEU A 265 12.52 9.09 -11.57
CA LEU A 265 12.48 10.47 -12.06
C LEU A 265 12.27 11.51 -10.94
N SER A 266 11.65 11.16 -9.82
CA SER A 266 11.54 12.05 -8.65
C SER A 266 12.62 11.87 -7.59
N GLY A 267 13.56 10.95 -7.79
CA GLY A 267 14.52 10.60 -6.73
C GLY A 267 13.84 10.04 -5.47
N GLU A 268 12.75 9.28 -5.64
CA GLU A 268 12.02 8.58 -4.57
C GLU A 268 12.31 7.07 -4.56
N PHE A 269 13.03 6.57 -5.57
CA PHE A 269 13.50 5.19 -5.61
C PHE A 269 14.64 4.97 -4.61
N ARG A 270 14.46 3.99 -3.72
CA ARG A 270 15.49 3.51 -2.80
C ARG A 270 15.12 2.09 -2.37
N VAL A 271 16.09 1.18 -2.41
CA VAL A 271 15.88 -0.18 -1.90
C VAL A 271 15.80 -0.12 -0.37
N ARG A 272 14.64 -0.49 0.18
CA ARG A 272 14.36 -0.50 1.62
C ARG A 272 14.11 -1.94 2.06
N VAL A 273 15.00 -2.46 2.89
CA VAL A 273 14.91 -3.82 3.43
C VAL A 273 14.18 -3.77 4.76
N PRO A 274 13.06 -4.50 4.92
CA PRO A 274 12.34 -4.56 6.20
C PRO A 274 13.12 -5.39 7.22
N ASP A 275 12.85 -5.17 8.51
CA ASP A 275 13.29 -6.06 9.57
C ASP A 275 12.56 -7.42 9.50
N GLY A 276 13.08 -8.42 10.22
CA GLY A 276 12.56 -9.78 10.16
C GLY A 276 11.07 -9.91 10.52
N ARG A 277 10.57 -9.12 11.48
CA ARG A 277 9.15 -9.16 11.86
C ARG A 277 8.26 -8.60 10.75
N THR A 278 8.66 -7.48 10.15
CA THR A 278 7.94 -6.89 9.02
C THR A 278 8.00 -7.77 7.78
N ALA A 279 9.10 -8.51 7.56
CA ALA A 279 9.19 -9.49 6.47
C ALA A 279 8.19 -10.64 6.65
N VAL A 280 8.08 -11.21 7.86
CA VAL A 280 7.09 -12.26 8.18
C VAL A 280 5.66 -11.72 8.06
N ALA A 281 5.40 -10.50 8.54
CA ALA A 281 4.10 -9.86 8.37
C ALA A 281 3.76 -9.64 6.89
N SER A 282 4.74 -9.24 6.07
CA SER A 282 4.57 -9.06 4.63
C SER A 282 4.23 -10.39 3.93
N LEU A 283 4.91 -11.47 4.31
CA LEU A 283 4.65 -12.81 3.81
C LEU A 283 3.23 -13.29 4.18
N ALA A 284 2.88 -13.24 5.47
CA ALA A 284 1.57 -13.63 5.96
C ALA A 284 0.45 -12.78 5.35
N GLY A 285 0.67 -11.46 5.25
CA GLY A 285 -0.24 -10.53 4.60
C GLY A 285 -0.46 -10.87 3.12
N GLY A 286 0.61 -11.17 2.38
CA GLY A 286 0.52 -11.60 0.98
C GLY A 286 -0.30 -12.89 0.80
N VAL A 287 -0.06 -13.91 1.64
CA VAL A 287 -0.86 -15.15 1.62
C VAL A 287 -2.35 -14.87 1.90
N LEU A 288 -2.65 -14.09 2.95
CA LEU A 288 -4.02 -13.71 3.29
C LEU A 288 -4.69 -12.90 2.17
N MET A 289 -3.95 -12.02 1.50
CA MET A 289 -4.44 -11.28 0.34
C MET A 289 -4.80 -12.22 -0.82
N GLY A 290 -3.99 -13.25 -1.11
CA GLY A 290 -4.25 -14.11 -2.28
C GLY A 290 -5.39 -15.09 -2.03
N VAL A 291 -5.44 -15.68 -0.82
CA VAL A 291 -6.58 -16.52 -0.39
C VAL A 291 -7.85 -15.69 -0.31
N GLY A 292 -7.80 -14.54 0.38
CA GLY A 292 -8.94 -13.65 0.56
C GLY A 292 -9.50 -13.12 -0.76
N ALA A 293 -8.64 -12.67 -1.69
CA ALA A 293 -9.07 -12.21 -3.01
C ALA A 293 -9.62 -13.34 -3.90
N SER A 294 -9.21 -14.59 -3.65
CA SER A 294 -9.73 -15.74 -4.41
C SER A 294 -11.14 -16.09 -4.00
N TRP A 295 -11.40 -16.18 -2.69
CA TRP A 295 -12.77 -16.37 -2.17
C TRP A 295 -13.66 -15.16 -2.42
N ALA A 296 -13.15 -13.94 -2.24
CA ALA A 296 -13.91 -12.72 -2.49
C ALA A 296 -14.24 -12.50 -3.97
N GLY A 297 -13.55 -13.17 -4.89
CA GLY A 297 -13.70 -12.98 -6.35
C GLY A 297 -12.74 -11.93 -6.91
N GLY A 298 -12.33 -10.95 -6.11
CA GLY A 298 -11.39 -9.92 -6.52
C GLY A 298 -10.73 -9.19 -5.35
N CYS A 299 -9.76 -8.34 -5.68
CA CYS A 299 -9.12 -7.42 -4.75
C CYS A 299 -9.85 -6.07 -4.68
N THR A 300 -9.30 -5.12 -3.94
CA THR A 300 -9.83 -3.74 -3.84
C THR A 300 -9.99 -3.01 -5.17
N VAL A 301 -9.24 -3.36 -6.22
CA VAL A 301 -9.41 -2.75 -7.56
C VAL A 301 -10.60 -3.41 -8.28
N GLY A 302 -10.60 -4.73 -8.40
CA GLY A 302 -11.67 -5.46 -9.08
C GLY A 302 -13.01 -5.36 -8.35
N ASN A 303 -13.05 -5.78 -7.08
CA ASN A 303 -14.29 -5.72 -6.30
C ASN A 303 -14.60 -4.31 -5.80
N GLY A 304 -13.58 -3.59 -5.30
CA GLY A 304 -13.80 -2.32 -4.62
C GLY A 304 -14.00 -1.11 -5.55
N MET A 305 -13.48 -1.14 -6.79
CA MET A 305 -13.65 -0.05 -7.77
C MET A 305 -14.56 -0.46 -8.93
N VAL A 306 -14.23 -1.56 -9.60
CA VAL A 306 -14.94 -1.97 -10.83
C VAL A 306 -16.34 -2.51 -10.50
N GLN A 307 -16.44 -3.50 -9.62
CA GLN A 307 -17.72 -4.13 -9.29
C GLN A 307 -18.68 -3.20 -8.52
N THR A 308 -18.16 -2.32 -7.66
CA THR A 308 -18.98 -1.26 -7.03
C THR A 308 -19.51 -0.25 -8.05
N SER A 309 -18.74 0.07 -9.10
CA SER A 309 -19.18 0.94 -10.19
C SER A 309 -20.27 0.31 -11.06
N LEU A 310 -20.33 -1.03 -11.10
CA LEU A 310 -21.40 -1.81 -11.72
C LEU A 310 -22.61 -2.02 -10.79
N PHE A 311 -22.59 -1.48 -9.58
CA PHE A 311 -23.63 -1.67 -8.56
C PHE A 311 -23.92 -3.14 -8.22
N SER A 312 -22.89 -4.00 -8.25
CA SER A 312 -23.04 -5.42 -7.88
C SER A 312 -23.02 -5.63 -6.37
N TYR A 313 -23.76 -6.64 -5.89
CA TYR A 313 -23.73 -7.02 -4.46
C TYR A 313 -22.33 -7.44 -4.03
N GLN A 314 -21.63 -8.20 -4.88
CA GLN A 314 -20.26 -8.62 -4.62
C GLN A 314 -19.35 -7.42 -4.33
N GLY A 315 -19.41 -6.35 -5.14
CA GLY A 315 -18.58 -5.16 -4.96
C GLY A 315 -18.84 -4.45 -3.64
N TRP A 316 -20.11 -4.14 -3.33
CA TRP A 316 -20.47 -3.38 -2.12
C TRP A 316 -20.26 -4.18 -0.83
N VAL A 317 -20.63 -5.46 -0.82
CA VAL A 317 -20.39 -6.35 0.32
C VAL A 317 -18.89 -6.53 0.52
N ALA A 318 -18.12 -6.76 -0.56
CA ALA A 318 -16.68 -6.89 -0.43
C ALA A 318 -16.03 -5.63 0.15
N LEU A 319 -16.41 -4.44 -0.34
CA LEU A 319 -15.87 -3.17 0.15
C LEU A 319 -16.18 -2.97 1.65
N LEU A 320 -17.39 -3.28 2.09
CA LEU A 320 -17.79 -3.21 3.49
C LEU A 320 -16.94 -4.14 4.37
N PHE A 321 -16.86 -5.42 4.02
CA PHE A 321 -16.14 -6.40 4.83
C PHE A 321 -14.61 -6.28 4.74
N THR A 322 -14.07 -5.78 3.63
CA THR A 322 -12.66 -5.35 3.56
C THR A 322 -12.40 -4.19 4.50
N THR A 323 -13.30 -3.22 4.59
CA THR A 323 -13.18 -2.10 5.54
C THR A 323 -13.21 -2.60 7.00
N LEU A 324 -14.10 -3.53 7.31
CA LEU A 324 -14.15 -4.18 8.63
C LEU A 324 -12.88 -5.00 8.93
N GLY A 325 -12.33 -5.71 7.95
CA GLY A 325 -11.07 -6.44 8.10
C GLY A 325 -9.88 -5.50 8.35
N VAL A 326 -9.82 -4.37 7.65
CA VAL A 326 -8.81 -3.32 7.89
C VAL A 326 -8.96 -2.74 9.28
N TRP A 327 -10.19 -2.46 9.72
CA TRP A 327 -10.47 -1.98 11.07
C TRP A 327 -10.01 -2.97 12.15
N LEU A 328 -10.32 -4.26 11.98
CA LEU A 328 -9.92 -5.32 12.88
C LEU A 328 -8.39 -5.39 12.99
N ALA A 329 -7.70 -5.44 11.86
CA ALA A 329 -6.24 -5.46 11.84
C ALA A 329 -5.66 -4.17 12.42
N ALA A 330 -6.21 -2.99 12.11
CA ALA A 330 -5.73 -1.74 12.69
C ALA A 330 -5.88 -1.70 14.22
N LYS A 331 -6.97 -2.23 14.76
CA LYS A 331 -7.26 -2.26 16.20
C LYS A 331 -6.48 -3.32 16.98
N PHE A 332 -6.08 -4.43 16.36
CA PHE A 332 -5.37 -5.49 17.08
C PHE A 332 -3.88 -5.51 16.76
N TYR A 333 -3.49 -5.21 15.52
CA TYR A 333 -2.10 -5.26 15.08
C TYR A 333 -1.37 -3.92 15.28
N LEU A 334 -1.94 -2.79 14.84
CA LEU A 334 -1.23 -1.50 14.84
C LEU A 334 -1.20 -0.80 16.21
N THR A 335 -2.18 -1.06 17.07
CA THR A 335 -2.22 -0.51 18.44
C THR A 335 -1.56 -1.44 19.47
N SER A 336 -0.96 -2.55 19.05
CA SER A 336 -0.23 -3.44 19.95
C SER A 336 1.12 -2.83 20.37
N PRO A 337 1.45 -2.78 21.68
CA PRO A 337 2.71 -2.20 22.18
C PRO A 337 3.97 -2.82 21.55
N THR A 338 3.91 -4.12 21.22
CA THR A 338 5.01 -4.88 20.64
C THR A 338 5.45 -4.41 19.24
N GLN A 339 4.57 -3.73 18.50
CA GLN A 339 4.88 -3.15 17.17
C GLN A 339 5.38 -1.71 17.24
N GLN A 340 5.17 -1.06 18.39
CA GLN A 340 5.64 0.30 18.66
C GLN A 340 7.08 0.29 19.22
N ALA A 341 7.58 -0.88 19.62
CA ALA A 341 8.97 -1.07 20.04
C ALA A 341 9.91 -1.13 18.82
N PRO A 342 11.04 -0.39 18.84
CA PRO A 342 11.92 -0.25 17.68
C PRO A 342 12.56 -1.57 17.24
N ALA A 343 12.81 -1.68 15.93
CA ALA A 343 13.84 -2.57 15.42
C ALA A 343 15.17 -2.08 16.01
N THR A 344 15.82 -2.94 16.78
CA THR A 344 17.18 -2.69 17.28
C THR A 344 18.08 -2.42 16.08
N SER A 345 18.46 -1.16 15.87
CA SER A 345 19.49 -0.79 14.93
C SER A 345 20.79 -1.46 15.37
N GLY A 346 21.21 -2.49 14.64
CA GLY A 346 22.58 -2.98 14.72
C GLY A 346 23.54 -1.89 14.26
N ASP A 347 24.60 -1.73 15.04
CA ASP A 347 25.84 -0.99 14.74
C ASP A 347 25.73 0.50 14.41
N SER A 348 25.57 1.32 15.46
CA SER A 348 26.37 2.54 15.54
C SER A 348 27.82 2.15 15.86
N LEU A 349 28.67 2.02 14.84
CA LEU A 349 30.12 2.01 15.02
C LEU A 349 30.51 3.29 15.79
N PRO A 350 31.19 3.21 16.95
CA PRO A 350 31.76 4.38 17.58
C PRO A 350 32.82 4.96 16.65
N ALA A 351 32.67 6.24 16.31
CA ALA A 351 33.74 7.01 15.70
C ALA A 351 34.87 7.16 16.72
N THR A 352 35.83 6.24 16.72
CA THR A 352 37.14 6.45 17.34
C THR A 352 38.15 6.77 16.24
N SER A 353 38.46 8.05 16.15
CA SER A 353 39.68 8.53 15.54
C SER A 353 40.87 8.03 16.35
N GLU A 354 41.56 6.99 15.88
CA GLU A 354 42.94 6.77 16.32
C GLU A 354 43.80 6.25 15.18
N ARG A 355 44.99 6.85 15.12
CA ARG A 355 45.92 6.86 14.00
C ARG A 355 46.68 5.55 13.92
N LEU A 356 46.90 5.11 12.68
CA LEU A 356 48.16 4.60 12.12
C LEU A 356 49.21 4.10 13.13
N SER A 357 49.37 2.78 13.25
CA SER A 357 50.69 2.13 13.33
C SER A 357 50.53 0.61 13.25
N THR A 358 50.78 0.07 12.06
CA THR A 358 51.26 -1.31 11.89
C THR A 358 52.59 -1.50 12.63
N PRO A 359 52.85 -2.71 13.12
CA PRO A 359 54.00 -3.42 12.57
C PRO A 359 53.71 -4.88 12.18
N LEU A 360 54.42 -5.28 11.12
CA LEU A 360 54.60 -6.64 10.61
C LEU A 360 55.25 -7.57 11.64
N VAL A 361 54.79 -8.84 11.73
CA VAL A 361 55.59 -10.08 11.89
C VAL A 361 54.68 -11.24 11.43
N ASP A 362 54.82 -11.79 10.22
CA ASP A 362 55.77 -12.81 9.72
C ASP A 362 55.24 -14.26 9.81
N ALA A 363 55.49 -15.00 8.74
CA ALA A 363 54.90 -16.30 8.41
C ALA A 363 55.56 -17.47 9.15
N GLY A 364 54.78 -18.51 9.47
CA GLY A 364 55.31 -19.76 10.03
C GLY A 364 54.33 -20.93 9.89
N HIS A 365 54.81 -22.00 9.27
CA HIS A 365 54.09 -23.21 8.87
C HIS A 365 53.61 -24.09 10.04
N GLY A 366 52.58 -24.92 9.82
CA GLY A 366 52.38 -26.11 10.67
C GLY A 366 50.97 -26.73 10.70
N GLN A 367 50.75 -27.69 9.80
CA GLN A 367 49.98 -28.94 9.98
C GLN A 367 48.50 -28.93 10.45
N LEU A 368 47.66 -29.46 9.55
CA LEU A 368 46.33 -30.01 9.85
C LEU A 368 46.43 -31.16 10.87
N ALA A 369 45.69 -31.04 11.99
CA ALA A 369 45.34 -32.15 12.84
C ALA A 369 43.81 -32.16 13.05
N LEU A 370 43.18 -33.23 12.55
CA LEU A 370 41.77 -33.52 12.66
C LEU A 370 41.46 -34.00 14.10
N ALA A 371 41.05 -33.09 14.97
CA ALA A 371 40.65 -33.42 16.34
C ALA A 371 39.12 -33.64 16.42
N THR A 372 38.71 -34.89 16.55
CA THR A 372 37.35 -35.31 16.87
C THR A 372 36.96 -34.82 18.28
N ARG A 373 36.01 -33.89 18.36
CA ARG A 373 35.42 -33.43 19.63
C ARG A 373 34.07 -34.13 19.87
N PRO A 374 33.80 -34.65 21.09
CA PRO A 374 32.52 -35.25 21.43
C PRO A 374 31.42 -34.20 21.58
N ALA A 375 30.17 -34.63 21.39
CA ALA A 375 28.97 -33.80 21.38
C ALA A 375 28.81 -32.94 22.67
N PRO A 376 28.48 -31.64 22.55
CA PRO A 376 28.23 -30.81 23.73
C PRO A 376 26.86 -31.12 24.35
N ARG A 377 26.87 -31.38 25.65
CA ARG A 377 25.68 -31.42 26.51
C ARG A 377 25.07 -30.02 26.59
N PHE A 378 23.76 -29.94 26.36
CA PHE A 378 22.98 -28.71 26.58
C PHE A 378 22.86 -28.45 28.09
N THR A 379 23.62 -27.49 28.59
CA THR A 379 23.36 -26.85 29.89
C THR A 379 22.38 -25.70 29.68
N ALA A 380 21.27 -25.73 30.43
CA ALA A 380 20.29 -24.66 30.48
C ALA A 380 20.98 -23.35 30.88
N VAL A 381 20.85 -22.32 30.03
CA VAL A 381 21.22 -20.96 30.36
C VAL A 381 20.02 -20.33 31.04
N ASP A 382 20.14 -20.06 32.33
CA ASP A 382 19.21 -19.21 33.08
C ASP A 382 19.21 -17.81 32.45
N VAL A 383 18.18 -17.53 31.67
CA VAL A 383 17.88 -16.16 31.21
C VAL A 383 17.23 -15.43 32.38
N GLY A 384 18.07 -14.84 33.22
CA GLY A 384 17.63 -13.84 34.19
C GLY A 384 16.97 -12.68 33.44
N LEU A 385 15.65 -12.55 33.57
CA LEU A 385 14.91 -11.36 33.17
C LEU A 385 15.42 -10.16 33.97
N ARG A 386 16.39 -9.44 33.42
CA ARG A 386 16.59 -8.03 33.77
C ARG A 386 15.54 -7.23 33.01
N ALA A 387 14.59 -6.67 33.75
CA ALA A 387 13.63 -5.69 33.25
C ALA A 387 14.42 -4.53 32.61
N ALA A 388 14.40 -4.45 31.29
CA ALA A 388 14.96 -3.33 30.55
C ALA A 388 14.02 -2.13 30.69
N THR A 389 14.48 -1.13 31.40
CA THR A 389 13.85 0.18 31.58
C THR A 389 13.61 0.84 30.22
N SER A 390 12.37 1.29 30.01
CA SER A 390 11.83 2.06 28.88
C SER A 390 12.85 2.92 28.13
N THR A 391 13.21 2.51 26.90
CA THR A 391 14.00 3.31 25.96
C THR A 391 13.14 4.46 25.42
N ARG A 392 13.49 5.70 25.80
CA ARG A 392 12.92 6.92 25.20
C ARG A 392 13.16 6.87 23.69
N THR A 393 12.07 6.90 22.92
CA THR A 393 12.04 6.85 21.45
C THR A 393 12.39 8.22 20.82
N VAL A 394 12.49 9.23 21.66
CA VAL A 394 12.72 10.62 21.29
C VAL A 394 14.07 11.04 21.87
N GLU A 395 15.00 11.38 20.98
CA GLU A 395 16.31 11.87 21.38
C GLU A 395 16.23 13.39 21.59
N SER A 396 16.54 13.88 22.80
CA SER A 396 16.59 15.33 23.07
C SER A 396 17.89 15.89 22.51
N ILE A 397 17.82 16.75 21.50
CA ILE A 397 18.99 17.43 20.92
C ILE A 397 19.38 18.64 21.77
N SER A 398 18.38 19.40 22.22
CA SER A 398 18.53 20.55 23.12
C SER A 398 17.21 20.81 23.84
N GLU A 399 17.19 21.76 24.77
CA GLU A 399 15.96 22.11 25.52
C GLU A 399 14.83 22.51 24.54
N GLY A 400 13.70 21.82 24.64
CA GLY A 400 12.55 22.01 23.74
C GLY A 400 12.75 21.55 22.30
N HIS A 401 13.83 20.85 21.96
CA HIS A 401 14.10 20.29 20.62
C HIS A 401 14.41 18.80 20.66
N TYR A 402 13.65 18.05 19.87
CA TYR A 402 13.61 16.60 19.89
C TYR A 402 13.82 16.02 18.49
N ALA A 403 14.45 14.86 18.40
CA ALA A 403 14.61 14.10 17.18
C ALA A 403 13.94 12.73 17.26
N LEU A 404 13.40 12.30 16.12
CA LEU A 404 12.80 10.98 15.92
C LEU A 404 13.28 10.39 14.59
N ASP A 405 13.92 9.22 14.64
CA ASP A 405 14.27 8.46 13.45
C ASP A 405 13.25 7.37 13.17
N SER A 406 12.68 7.40 11.97
CA SER A 406 11.68 6.46 11.46
C SER A 406 12.05 5.95 10.06
N ARG A 407 13.34 5.92 9.73
CA ARG A 407 13.83 5.30 8.49
C ARG A 407 13.62 3.79 8.52
N GLY A 408 13.26 3.21 7.38
CA GLY A 408 12.94 1.79 7.22
C GLY A 408 11.51 1.42 7.62
N ASP A 409 10.81 2.28 8.34
CA ASP A 409 9.43 2.04 8.74
C ASP A 409 8.47 2.11 7.53
N VAL A 410 7.58 1.15 7.43
CA VAL A 410 6.49 1.17 6.44
C VAL A 410 5.29 1.94 6.97
N CYS A 411 4.56 2.61 6.08
CA CYS A 411 3.37 3.33 6.51
C CYS A 411 2.29 2.38 7.06
N PRO A 412 1.79 2.62 8.28
CA PRO A 412 1.62 3.93 8.90
C PRO A 412 2.62 4.29 10.01
N PHE A 413 3.60 3.44 10.29
CA PHE A 413 4.42 3.53 11.50
C PHE A 413 5.13 4.88 11.71
N PRO A 414 5.64 5.58 10.68
CA PRO A 414 6.22 6.91 10.88
C PRO A 414 5.27 7.92 11.52
N LEU A 415 4.00 7.91 11.08
CA LEU A 415 2.99 8.79 11.66
C LEU A 415 2.59 8.34 13.07
N LEU A 416 2.50 7.04 13.34
CA LEU A 416 2.16 6.57 14.70
C LEU A 416 3.26 6.90 15.70
N LYS A 417 4.53 6.64 15.36
CA LYS A 417 5.68 6.97 16.21
C LYS A 417 5.72 8.47 16.52
N LEU A 418 5.49 9.31 15.51
CA LEU A 418 5.39 10.75 15.69
C LEU A 418 4.25 11.17 16.60
N LYS A 419 3.05 10.59 16.43
CA LYS A 419 1.89 10.88 17.29
C LYS A 419 2.16 10.53 18.75
N ASN A 420 2.78 9.38 18.99
CA ASN A 420 3.14 8.95 20.34
C ASN A 420 4.21 9.86 20.95
N ALA A 421 5.23 10.23 20.17
CA ALA A 421 6.26 11.16 20.60
C ALA A 421 5.65 12.53 20.96
N VAL A 422 4.82 13.11 20.10
CA VAL A 422 4.18 14.40 20.33
C VAL A 422 3.23 14.39 21.54
N ALA A 423 2.60 13.25 21.86
CA ALA A 423 1.75 13.13 23.04
C ALA A 423 2.52 13.28 24.37
N GLU A 424 3.84 13.10 24.35
CA GLU A 424 4.73 13.27 25.52
C GLU A 424 5.38 14.67 25.57
N LEU A 425 5.17 15.51 24.55
CA LEU A 425 5.80 16.84 24.41
C LEU A 425 4.89 17.98 24.87
N HIS A 426 5.49 19.12 25.18
CA HIS A 426 4.78 20.33 25.59
C HIS A 426 4.47 21.25 24.40
N THR A 427 3.45 22.10 24.55
CA THR A 427 3.12 23.10 23.53
C THR A 427 4.28 24.08 23.38
N GLY A 428 4.75 24.28 22.15
CA GLY A 428 5.91 25.08 21.82
C GLY A 428 7.18 24.28 21.54
N ASP A 429 7.22 23.00 21.93
CA ASP A 429 8.36 22.12 21.64
C ASP A 429 8.48 21.84 20.14
N HIS A 430 9.72 21.57 19.73
CA HIS A 430 10.09 21.29 18.36
C HIS A 430 10.48 19.81 18.23
N ILE A 431 9.92 19.12 17.24
CA ILE A 431 10.30 17.75 16.92
C ILE A 431 10.66 17.61 15.45
N THR A 432 11.84 17.08 15.19
CA THR A 432 12.36 16.78 13.86
C THR A 432 12.27 15.28 13.62
N ILE A 433 11.43 14.88 12.66
CA ILE A 433 11.32 13.48 12.24
C ILE A 433 12.07 13.24 10.94
N THR A 434 12.96 12.24 10.94
CA THR A 434 13.64 11.73 9.74
C THR A 434 12.98 10.42 9.30
N PHE A 435 12.61 10.31 8.02
CA PHE A 435 11.90 9.15 7.51
C PHE A 435 12.13 8.93 6.01
N ASP A 436 11.83 7.73 5.53
CA ASP A 436 11.95 7.33 4.14
C ASP A 436 10.66 6.73 3.54
N CYS A 437 9.55 6.65 4.30
CA CYS A 437 8.24 6.32 3.71
C CYS A 437 7.74 7.49 2.85
N THR A 438 7.57 7.27 1.54
CA THR A 438 7.04 8.29 0.59
C THR A 438 5.71 8.86 1.06
N GLN A 439 4.75 8.01 1.44
CA GLN A 439 3.42 8.42 1.92
C GLN A 439 3.46 9.30 3.18
N ALA A 440 4.49 9.18 4.03
CA ALA A 440 4.60 9.98 5.24
C ALA A 440 4.81 11.47 4.92
N THR A 441 5.34 11.81 3.74
CA THR A 441 5.48 13.21 3.32
C THR A 441 4.15 13.93 3.04
N ASP A 442 3.04 13.22 2.81
CA ASP A 442 1.70 13.83 2.79
C ASP A 442 0.99 13.64 4.13
N ALA A 443 1.18 12.47 4.76
CA ALA A 443 0.43 12.10 5.95
C ALA A 443 0.82 12.92 7.19
N ILE A 444 2.12 13.19 7.38
CA ILE A 444 2.62 13.95 8.53
C ILE A 444 2.17 15.42 8.47
N PRO A 445 2.39 16.17 7.36
CA PRO A 445 1.90 17.56 7.28
C PRO A 445 0.39 17.68 7.38
N ALA A 446 -0.36 16.73 6.79
CA ALA A 446 -1.82 16.70 6.90
C ALA A 446 -2.26 16.56 8.35
N TRP A 447 -1.71 15.57 9.06
CA TRP A 447 -2.02 15.34 10.47
C TRP A 447 -1.63 16.54 11.34
N ALA A 448 -0.46 17.14 11.12
CA ALA A 448 0.00 18.33 11.85
C ALA A 448 -1.00 19.49 11.70
N ALA A 449 -1.40 19.82 10.48
CA ALA A 449 -2.35 20.90 10.22
C ALA A 449 -3.76 20.64 10.79
N GLU A 450 -4.22 19.39 10.73
CA GLU A 450 -5.50 18.95 11.30
C GLU A 450 -5.51 19.06 12.83
N ASN A 451 -4.37 18.83 13.50
CA ASN A 451 -4.26 18.82 14.96
C ASN A 451 -3.70 20.12 15.55
N GLY A 452 -3.48 21.15 14.73
CA GLY A 452 -3.02 22.47 15.19
C GLY A 452 -1.50 22.59 15.38
N HIS A 453 -0.72 21.61 14.94
CA HIS A 453 0.73 21.70 14.91
C HIS A 453 1.22 22.43 13.65
N SER A 454 2.33 23.16 13.78
CA SER A 454 2.90 23.95 12.69
C SER A 454 4.08 23.23 12.06
N VAL A 455 4.09 23.09 10.73
CA VAL A 455 5.26 22.57 9.99
C VAL A 455 6.20 23.73 9.73
N LEU A 456 7.38 23.73 10.36
CA LEU A 456 8.37 24.80 10.23
C LEU A 456 9.29 24.56 9.04
N GLU A 457 9.77 23.34 8.90
CA GLU A 457 10.70 22.96 7.84
C GLU A 457 10.29 21.61 7.25
N PHE A 458 10.37 21.49 5.93
CA PHE A 458 10.18 20.23 5.23
C PHE A 458 11.18 20.14 4.08
N VAL A 459 12.23 19.35 4.28
CA VAL A 459 13.36 19.23 3.35
C VAL A 459 13.60 17.77 2.97
N GLN A 460 13.98 17.57 1.71
CA GLN A 460 14.50 16.29 1.24
C GLN A 460 16.02 16.31 1.37
N ARG A 461 16.58 15.54 2.31
CA ARG A 461 18.04 15.50 2.57
C ARG A 461 18.77 14.64 1.55
N ARG A 462 18.20 13.49 1.18
CA ARG A 462 18.77 12.51 0.24
C ARG A 462 17.70 11.91 -0.68
N ALA A 463 18.12 11.07 -1.62
CA ALA A 463 17.19 10.29 -2.43
C ALA A 463 16.27 9.46 -1.52
N ALA A 464 14.97 9.70 -1.65
CA ALA A 464 13.92 9.05 -0.88
C ALA A 464 14.04 9.15 0.66
N GLU A 465 14.66 10.21 1.18
CA GLU A 465 14.81 10.49 2.61
C GLU A 465 14.43 11.95 2.89
N TRP A 466 13.53 12.13 3.84
CA TRP A 466 12.94 13.42 4.20
C TRP A 466 13.07 13.71 5.68
N GLU A 467 13.06 14.99 5.98
CA GLU A 467 13.09 15.53 7.31
C GLU A 467 11.99 16.58 7.44
N ILE A 468 11.16 16.45 8.47
CA ILE A 468 10.10 17.41 8.80
C ILE A 468 10.31 17.87 10.22
N THR A 469 10.41 19.20 10.39
CA THR A 469 10.44 19.85 11.70
C THR A 469 9.06 20.42 12.01
N LEU A 470 8.47 19.95 13.11
CA LEU A 470 7.17 20.39 13.61
C LEU A 470 7.33 21.19 14.89
N GLN A 471 6.50 22.22 15.05
CA GLN A 471 6.23 22.85 16.34
C GLN A 471 4.92 22.31 16.91
N VAL A 472 4.96 21.81 18.14
CA VAL A 472 3.80 21.27 18.83
C VAL A 472 2.87 22.42 19.21
N GLY A 473 1.80 22.60 18.44
CA GLY A 473 0.73 23.54 18.77
C GLY A 473 -0.26 22.99 19.81
N ALA A 474 -1.08 23.89 20.38
CA ALA A 474 -2.14 23.51 21.31
C ALA A 474 -3.20 22.65 20.60
N PRO A 475 -3.78 21.64 21.27
CA PRO A 475 -4.83 20.81 20.68
C PRO A 475 -6.02 21.69 20.27
N LYS A 476 -6.45 21.58 19.01
CA LYS A 476 -7.70 22.21 18.56
C LYS A 476 -8.86 21.63 19.35
N ALA A 477 -9.60 22.50 20.05
CA ALA A 477 -10.78 22.16 20.84
C ALA A 477 -11.92 21.60 19.98
#